data_AF-A0A3A5AVJ4-F1
#
_entry.id   AF-A0A3A5AVJ4-F1
#
_cell.length_a   1.000
_cell.length_b   1.000
_cell.length_c   1.000
_cell.angle_alpha   90.00
_cell.angle_beta   90.00
_cell.angle_gamma   90.00
#
_symmetry.space_group_name_H-M   'P 1'
#
loop_
_entity.id
_entity.type
_entity.pdbx_description
1 polymer ?
#
loop_
_entity_poly.entity_id
_entity_poly.type
_entity_poly.pdbx_seq_one_letter_code
_entity_poly.pdbx_strand_id
1 'polypeptide(L)' 'MDFQLSERQVELASEVREFVRGHCFRQRARQAEEAKEYREELWEKVVEKGWTCLTIPKKYGGSGEANRTVHFDIN' A
#
# COMPACT_ATOMS: atom_id res chain seq x y z
N MET A 1 23.82 -12.20 -6.10
CA MET A 1 22.36 -12.06 -5.97
C MET A 1 22.06 -10.58 -6.05
N ASP A 2 21.13 -10.17 -6.90
CA ASP A 2 20.80 -8.75 -7.09
C ASP A 2 19.59 -8.38 -6.22
N PHE A 3 19.78 -7.42 -5.33
CA PHE A 3 18.80 -7.01 -4.31
C PHE A 3 18.03 -5.75 -4.69
N GLN A 4 18.27 -5.18 -5.88
CA GLN A 4 17.60 -3.98 -6.34
C GLN A 4 16.12 -4.24 -6.70
N LEU A 5 15.23 -3.32 -6.31
CA LEU A 5 13.83 -3.33 -6.71
C LEU A 5 13.72 -3.23 -8.24
N SER A 6 12.73 -3.89 -8.82
CA SER A 6 12.40 -3.66 -10.24
C SER A 6 11.83 -2.25 -10.42
N GLU A 7 11.91 -1.73 -11.65
CA GLU A 7 11.33 -0.42 -12.01
C GLU A 7 9.86 -0.30 -11.59
N ARG A 8 9.05 -1.33 -11.89
CA ARG A 8 7.65 -1.42 -11.46
C ARG A 8 7.48 -1.32 -9.94
N GLN A 9 8.37 -1.95 -9.17
CA GLN A 9 8.31 -1.92 -7.71
C GLN A 9 8.67 -0.53 -7.17
N VAL A 10 9.62 0.17 -7.81
CA VAL A 10 9.97 1.55 -7.46
C VAL A 10 8.80 2.49 -7.74
N GLU A 11 8.16 2.37 -8.91
CA GLU A 11 6.99 3.15 -9.29
C GLU A 11 5.83 2.95 -8.31
N LEU A 12 5.48 1.69 -8.04
CA LEU A 12 4.43 1.33 -7.07
C LEU A 12 4.75 1.90 -5.69
N ALA A 13 6.01 1.82 -5.25
CA ALA A 13 6.40 2.38 -3.96
C ALA A 13 6.30 3.91 -3.91
N SER A 14 6.56 4.58 -5.03
CA SER A 14 6.35 6.03 -5.13
C SER A 14 4.86 6.38 -5.04
N GLU A 15 4.01 5.66 -5.78
CA GLU A 15 2.55 5.87 -5.80
C GLU A 15 1.93 5.70 -4.41
N VAL A 16 2.31 4.64 -3.68
CA VAL A 16 1.85 4.39 -2.31
C VAL A 16 2.27 5.53 -1.38
N ARG A 17 3.52 6.00 -1.45
CA ARG A 17 4.03 7.08 -0.60
C ARG A 17 3.30 8.40 -0.85
N GLU A 18 3.05 8.75 -2.11
CA GLU A 18 2.32 9.97 -2.46
C GLU A 18 0.87 9.91 -1.97
N PHE A 19 0.21 8.78 -2.14
CA PHE A 19 -1.15 8.56 -1.64
C PHE A 19 -1.22 8.70 -0.11
N VAL A 20 -0.32 8.05 0.63
CA VAL A 20 -0.27 8.13 2.10
C VAL A 20 -0.02 9.56 2.56
N ARG A 21 0.88 10.31 1.89
CA ARG A 21 1.12 11.73 2.23
C ARG A 21 -0.12 12.61 2.00
N GLY A 22 -0.88 12.36 0.94
CA GLY A 22 -2.09 13.13 0.62
C GLY A 22 -3.30 12.78 1.50
N HIS A 23 -3.44 11.51 1.89
CA HIS A 23 -4.67 11.01 2.54
C HIS A 23 -4.51 10.66 4.03
N CYS A 24 -3.29 10.37 4.48
CA CYS A 24 -2.98 9.82 5.80
C CYS A 24 -1.94 10.68 6.53
N PHE A 25 -2.27 11.95 6.78
CA PHE A 25 -1.45 12.80 7.64
C PHE A 25 -1.29 12.17 9.03
N ARG A 26 -0.05 12.06 9.54
CA ARG A 26 0.28 11.33 10.78
C ARG A 26 -0.65 11.63 11.96
N GLN A 27 -1.02 12.89 12.15
CA GLN A 27 -1.94 13.28 13.23
C GLN A 27 -3.36 12.73 13.02
N ARG A 28 -3.88 12.74 11.78
CA ARG A 28 -5.19 12.17 11.46
C ARG A 28 -5.20 10.66 11.59
N ALA A 29 -4.12 9.98 11.19
CA ALA A 29 -3.98 8.54 11.36
C ALA A 29 -4.03 8.16 12.85
N ARG A 30 -3.31 8.90 13.70
CA ARG A 30 -3.31 8.70 15.16
C ARG A 30 -4.69 8.93 15.78
N GLN A 31 -5.39 10.00 15.37
CA GLN A 31 -6.75 10.27 15.85
C GLN A 31 -7.74 9.18 15.46
N ALA A 32 -7.67 8.69 14.22
CA ALA A 32 -8.50 7.59 13.75
C ALA A 32 -8.22 6.29 14.53
N GLU A 33 -6.96 6.00 14.84
CA GLU A 33 -6.57 4.85 15.67
C GLU A 33 -7.13 4.96 17.09
N GLU A 34 -6.95 6.11 17.75
CA GLU A 34 -7.46 6.38 19.10
C GLU A 34 -9.00 6.29 19.15
N ALA A 35 -9.69 6.76 18.11
CA ALA A 35 -11.14 6.71 17.97
C ALA A 35 -11.68 5.35 17.47
N LYS A 36 -10.79 4.41 17.08
CA LYS A 36 -11.15 3.18 16.36
C LYS A 36 -12.04 3.44 15.13
N GLU A 37 -11.78 4.54 14.44
CA GLU A 37 -12.54 4.97 13.27
C GLU A 37 -12.09 4.20 12.04
N TYR A 38 -13.04 3.53 11.38
CA TYR A 38 -12.84 2.93 10.08
C TYR A 38 -13.36 3.85 8.99
N ARG A 39 -12.48 4.25 8.06
CA ARG A 39 -12.79 5.14 6.94
C ARG A 39 -13.00 4.33 5.67
N GLU A 40 -14.24 3.96 5.40
CA GLU A 40 -14.62 3.14 4.25
C GLU A 40 -14.16 3.75 2.91
N GLU A 41 -14.37 5.04 2.69
CA GLU A 41 -13.93 5.73 1.47
C GLU A 41 -12.42 5.67 1.23
N LEU A 42 -11.62 5.63 2.30
CA LEU A 42 -10.17 5.50 2.18
C LEU A 42 -9.80 4.07 1.81
N TRP A 43 -10.49 3.09 2.38
CA TRP A 43 -10.28 1.69 2.09
C TRP A 43 -10.66 1.33 0.64
N GLU A 44 -11.80 1.83 0.16
CA GLU A 44 -12.24 1.64 -1.23
C GLU A 44 -11.18 2.12 -2.23
N LYS A 45 -10.57 3.28 -2.00
CA LYS A 45 -9.48 3.80 -2.85
C LYS A 45 -8.27 2.87 -2.89
N VAL A 46 -7.93 2.23 -1.77
CA VAL A 46 -6.81 1.28 -1.71
C VAL A 46 -7.15 -0.04 -2.44
N VAL A 47 -8.42 -0.47 -2.38
CA VAL A 47 -8.92 -1.65 -3.10
C VAL A 47 -8.96 -1.40 -4.60
N GLU A 48 -9.46 -0.25 -5.06
CA GLU A 48 -9.50 0.14 -6.48
C GLU A 48 -8.10 0.15 -7.12
N LYS A 49 -7.09 0.55 -6.35
CA LYS A 49 -5.68 0.52 -6.77
C LYS A 49 -5.10 -0.90 -6.88
N GLY A 50 -5.80 -1.92 -6.38
CA GLY A 50 -5.35 -3.31 -6.38
C GLY A 50 -4.21 -3.62 -5.42
N TRP A 51 -3.88 -2.69 -4.51
CA TRP A 51 -2.76 -2.83 -3.58
C TRP A 51 -2.98 -3.93 -2.54
N THR A 52 -4.24 -4.24 -2.24
CA THR A 52 -4.65 -5.31 -1.32
C THR A 52 -4.31 -6.71 -1.85
N CYS A 53 -4.14 -6.86 -3.17
CA CYS A 53 -3.90 -8.14 -3.83
C CYS A 53 -2.44 -8.31 -4.31
N LEU A 54 -1.52 -7.46 -3.86
CA LEU A 54 -0.12 -7.48 -4.31
C LEU A 54 0.59 -8.81 -4.03
N THR A 55 0.24 -9.44 -2.91
CA THR A 55 0.84 -10.71 -2.47
C THR A 55 0.09 -11.93 -2.98
N ILE A 56 -1.11 -11.74 -3.52
CA ILE A 56 -1.98 -12.82 -3.94
C ILE A 56 -1.50 -13.34 -5.31
N PRO A 57 -1.34 -14.66 -5.50
CA PRO A 57 -1.00 -15.24 -6.79
C PRO A 57 -2.03 -14.90 -7.88
N LYS A 58 -1.56 -14.76 -9.13
CA LYS A 58 -2.43 -14.47 -10.30
C LYS A 58 -3.59 -15.45 -10.48
N LYS A 59 -3.39 -16.73 -10.13
CA LYS A 59 -4.46 -17.76 -10.19
C LYS A 59 -5.66 -17.49 -9.28
N TYR A 60 -5.52 -16.60 -8.30
CA TYR A 60 -6.59 -16.16 -7.40
C TYR A 60 -7.00 -14.69 -7.65
N GLY A 61 -6.61 -14.12 -8.80
CA GLY A 61 -6.94 -12.73 -9.16
C GLY A 61 -6.02 -11.68 -8.55
N GLY A 62 -4.88 -12.06 -7.95
CA GLY A 62 -3.88 -11.12 -7.45
C GLY A 62 -2.79 -10.76 -8.44
N SER A 63 -1.87 -9.87 -8.06
CA SER A 63 -0.80 -9.43 -8.97
C SER A 63 0.46 -10.31 -8.90
N GLY A 64 0.69 -11.01 -7.79
CA GLY A 64 1.87 -11.87 -7.58
C GLY A 64 3.19 -11.10 -7.42
N GLU A 65 3.14 -9.82 -7.06
CA GLU A 65 4.28 -8.90 -6.94
C GLU A 65 5.03 -9.01 -5.58
N ALA A 66 4.60 -9.95 -4.73
CA ALA A 66 4.89 -10.06 -3.29
C ALA A 66 6.36 -10.10 -2.86
N ASN A 67 7.25 -10.64 -3.68
CA ASN A 67 8.50 -11.22 -3.15
C ASN A 67 9.46 -10.21 -2.51
N ARG A 68 9.28 -8.90 -2.72
CA ARG A 68 10.03 -7.83 -2.03
C ARG A 68 9.24 -6.56 -1.70
N THR A 69 8.04 -6.37 -2.27
CA THR A 69 7.33 -5.09 -2.27
C THR A 69 6.66 -4.74 -0.93
N VAL A 70 6.32 -5.73 -0.09
CA VAL A 70 5.52 -5.46 1.13
C VAL A 70 6.30 -5.02 2.36
N HIS A 71 7.64 -4.90 2.29
CA HIS A 71 8.42 -4.17 3.30
C HIS A 71 8.37 -2.67 3.00
N PHE A 72 7.19 -2.08 3.14
CA PHE A 72 7.07 -0.63 3.19
C PHE A 72 7.52 -0.18 4.58
N ASP A 73 8.78 0.24 4.70
CA ASP A 73 9.25 0.96 5.88
C ASP A 73 8.53 2.31 5.93
N ILE A 74 7.43 2.35 6.69
CA ILE A 74 6.71 3.57 7.02
C ILE A 74 7.50 4.27 8.14
N ASN A 75 8.54 5.04 7.76
CA ASN A 75 9.21 6.01 8.64
C ASN A 75 8.66 7.43 8.41
#